data_AF-A0A6M5XQ16-F1
#
_entry.id   AF-A0A6M5XQ16-F1
#
_cell.length_a   1.000
_cell.length_b   1.000
_cell.length_c   1.000
_cell.angle_alpha   90.00
_cell.angle_beta   90.00
_cell.angle_gamma   90.00
#
_symmetry.space_group_name_H-M   'P 1'
#
loop_
_entity.id
_entity.type
_entity.pdbx_description
1 polymer ?
#
loop_
_entity_poly.entity_id
_entity_poly.type
_entity_poly.pdbx_seq_one_letter_code
_entity_poly.pdbx_strand_id
1 'polypeptide(L)'
;WQAVIVLAVLTLPLGISTSKEYAELEWPIDILITVVWVAYAVVFFGTIMKRKTKHIYVSNWFFGAYILTIAILHIFNNLEMPASIWKSYSAYAGVQDAMVQWWYGHNAVGFFLTTSFLGMMYYFIPKQAERPIYSYRLSIVHFWALNFTYMWAGPHHLQHTSLPDWTQSLGMVFSLILLAPSWGGMINGIMTLSGAWHKLRSDPILKFLVVA
;
A
#
# COMPACT_ATOMS: atom_id res chain seq x y z
N TRP A 1 16.94 4.94 1.77
CA TRP A 1 16.33 3.64 1.44
C TRP A 1 17.37 2.53 1.29
N GLN A 2 18.40 2.66 0.45
CA GLN A 2 19.43 1.60 0.29
C GLN A 2 20.06 1.12 1.60
N ALA A 3 20.36 2.02 2.54
CA ALA A 3 20.86 1.63 3.86
C ALA A 3 19.89 0.70 4.62
N VAL A 4 18.57 0.93 4.53
CA VAL A 4 17.55 0.04 5.13
C VAL A 4 17.63 -1.35 4.51
N ILE A 5 17.70 -1.44 3.18
CA ILE A 5 17.79 -2.72 2.47
C ILE A 5 19.07 -3.48 2.86
N VAL A 6 20.21 -2.78 2.90
CA VAL A 6 21.49 -3.39 3.30
C VAL A 6 21.41 -3.89 4.74
N LEU A 7 20.83 -3.10 5.66
CA LEU A 7 20.63 -3.52 7.04
C LEU A 7 19.74 -4.76 7.10
N ALA A 8 18.62 -4.80 6.39
CA ALA A 8 17.74 -5.97 6.33
C ALA A 8 18.46 -7.24 5.84
N VAL A 9 19.26 -7.12 4.77
CA VAL A 9 20.07 -8.22 4.23
C VAL A 9 21.12 -8.72 5.22
N LEU A 10 21.62 -7.86 6.10
CA LEU A 10 22.59 -8.24 7.13
C LEU A 10 21.91 -8.80 8.39
N THR A 11 20.86 -8.15 8.89
CA THR A 11 20.27 -8.47 10.20
C THR A 11 19.36 -9.69 10.16
N LEU A 12 18.55 -9.86 9.12
CA LEU A 12 17.59 -10.97 9.05
C LEU A 12 18.28 -12.35 9.03
N PRO A 13 19.35 -12.60 8.25
CA PRO A 13 20.08 -13.87 8.30
C PRO A 13 20.81 -14.12 9.63
N LEU A 14 21.10 -13.08 10.39
CA LEU A 14 21.67 -13.19 11.75
C LEU A 14 20.60 -13.56 12.79
N GLY A 15 19.34 -13.76 12.40
CA GLY A 15 18.24 -14.08 13.29
C GLY A 15 17.68 -12.87 14.06
N ILE A 16 18.08 -11.65 13.68
CA ILE A 16 17.61 -10.41 14.30
C ILE A 16 16.26 -10.08 13.67
N SER A 17 15.18 -10.41 14.37
CA SER A 17 13.82 -10.15 13.92
C SER A 17 12.83 -9.93 15.06
N THR A 18 11.84 -9.08 14.80
CA THR A 18 10.63 -8.89 15.63
C THR A 18 9.63 -10.05 15.51
N SER A 19 9.81 -10.94 14.52
CA SER A 19 8.87 -12.03 14.14
C SER A 19 7.50 -11.58 13.60
N LYS A 20 7.29 -10.28 13.41
CA LYS A 20 6.10 -9.72 12.77
C LYS A 20 6.24 -9.72 11.25
N GLU A 21 5.31 -10.36 10.55
CA GLU A 21 5.32 -10.41 9.08
C GLU A 21 5.30 -9.02 8.44
N TYR A 22 6.17 -8.80 7.45
CA TYR A 22 6.40 -7.52 6.76
C TYR A 22 6.87 -6.38 7.68
N ALA A 23 7.19 -6.66 8.95
CA ALA A 23 7.68 -5.71 9.95
C ALA A 23 8.83 -6.34 10.76
N GLU A 24 9.63 -7.20 10.11
CA GLU A 24 10.59 -8.07 10.77
C GLU A 24 11.81 -7.33 11.32
N LEU A 25 12.09 -6.12 10.83
CA LEU A 25 13.28 -5.36 11.18
C LEU A 25 13.14 -4.78 12.58
N GLU A 26 14.23 -4.77 13.35
CA GLU A 26 14.24 -4.29 14.74
C GLU A 26 14.27 -2.75 14.83
N TRP A 27 13.86 -2.23 15.99
CA TRP A 27 13.59 -0.81 16.25
C TRP A 27 14.59 0.24 15.70
N PRO A 28 15.93 0.04 15.66
CA PRO A 28 16.81 1.05 15.08
C PRO A 28 16.56 1.25 13.58
N ILE A 29 16.22 0.15 12.89
CA ILE A 29 15.93 0.17 11.45
C ILE A 29 14.53 0.77 11.22
N ASP A 30 13.58 0.53 12.11
CA ASP A 30 12.24 1.14 12.03
C ASP A 30 12.27 2.66 12.19
N ILE A 31 13.12 3.16 13.09
CA ILE A 31 13.38 4.60 13.21
C ILE A 31 14.00 5.12 11.91
N LEU A 32 14.99 4.42 11.34
CA LEU A 32 15.61 4.82 10.08
C LEU A 32 14.60 4.84 8.93
N ILE A 33 13.72 3.84 8.84
CA ILE A 33 12.62 3.80 7.86
C ILE A 33 11.73 5.02 8.05
N THR A 34 11.31 5.29 9.29
CA THR A 34 10.44 6.43 9.62
C THR A 34 11.06 7.76 9.15
N VAL A 35 12.33 8.00 9.47
CA VAL A 35 13.04 9.23 9.06
C VAL A 35 13.11 9.35 7.52
N VAL A 36 13.49 8.27 6.84
CA VAL A 36 13.57 8.25 5.37
C VAL A 36 12.18 8.46 4.75
N TRP A 37 11.14 7.88 5.34
CA TRP A 37 9.78 7.97 4.85
C TRP A 37 9.19 9.37 5.04
N VAL A 38 9.47 10.03 6.17
CA VAL A 38 9.13 11.43 6.39
C VAL A 38 9.81 12.33 5.36
N ALA A 39 11.10 12.11 5.08
CA ALA A 39 11.80 12.84 4.03
C ALA A 39 11.15 12.62 2.65
N TYR A 40 10.78 11.37 2.33
CA TYR A 40 10.05 11.03 1.10
C TYR A 40 8.69 11.74 1.02
N ALA A 41 7.92 11.75 2.10
CA ALA A 41 6.63 12.44 2.17
C ALA A 41 6.78 13.94 1.94
N VAL A 42 7.76 14.59 2.59
CA VAL A 42 8.04 16.03 2.40
C VAL A 42 8.40 16.32 0.95
N VAL A 43 9.24 15.49 0.32
CA VAL A 43 9.60 15.66 -1.10
C VAL A 43 8.38 15.52 -2.01
N PHE A 44 7.58 14.47 -1.82
CA PHE A 44 6.41 14.20 -2.65
C PHE A 44 5.34 15.28 -2.51
N PHE A 45 4.89 15.56 -1.29
CA PHE A 45 3.85 16.57 -1.04
C PHE A 45 4.35 17.99 -1.32
N GLY A 46 5.62 18.28 -1.03
CA GLY A 46 6.25 19.55 -1.41
C GLY A 46 6.27 19.77 -2.93
N THR A 47 6.42 18.71 -3.71
CA THR A 47 6.31 18.76 -5.18
C THR A 47 4.87 19.07 -5.62
N ILE A 48 3.86 18.43 -4.99
CA ILE A 48 2.44 18.72 -5.27
C ILE A 48 2.07 20.18 -4.93
N MET A 49 2.64 20.74 -3.86
CA MET A 49 2.40 22.13 -3.46
C MET A 49 2.95 23.14 -4.48
N LYS A 50 4.07 22.83 -5.14
CA LYS A 50 4.71 23.68 -6.16
C LYS A 50 4.19 23.44 -7.58
N ARG A 51 3.10 22.69 -7.75
CA ARG A 51 2.55 22.36 -9.08
C ARG A 51 2.09 23.61 -9.82
N LYS A 52 2.14 23.56 -11.16
CA LYS A 52 1.64 24.63 -12.04
C LYS A 52 0.14 24.50 -12.35
N THR A 53 -0.37 23.27 -12.40
CA THR A 53 -1.77 22.99 -12.74
C THR A 53 -2.67 23.15 -11.52
N LYS A 54 -3.88 23.70 -11.69
CA LYS A 54 -4.84 23.81 -10.58
C LYS A 54 -5.23 22.44 -10.00
N HIS A 55 -5.46 21.47 -10.88
CA HIS A 55 -5.83 20.11 -10.48
C HIS A 55 -4.62 19.24 -10.16
N ILE A 56 -4.80 18.35 -9.17
CA ILE A 56 -3.89 17.25 -8.85
C ILE A 56 -4.40 16.02 -9.58
N TYR A 57 -3.54 15.37 -10.35
CA TYR A 57 -3.92 14.19 -11.11
C TYR A 57 -4.17 12.98 -10.20
N VAL A 58 -5.08 12.08 -10.61
CA VAL A 58 -5.53 10.93 -9.79
C VAL A 58 -4.38 10.02 -9.37
N SER A 59 -3.37 9.82 -10.23
CA SER A 59 -2.13 9.10 -9.88
C SER A 59 -1.51 9.61 -8.56
N ASN A 60 -1.51 10.93 -8.36
CA ASN A 60 -0.97 11.54 -7.14
C ASN A 60 -1.90 11.39 -5.93
N TRP A 61 -3.20 11.16 -6.14
CA TRP A 61 -4.11 10.83 -5.03
C TRP A 61 -3.73 9.47 -4.46
N PHE A 62 -3.53 8.48 -5.33
CA PHE A 62 -3.06 7.15 -4.96
C PHE A 62 -1.69 7.18 -4.29
N PHE A 63 -0.69 7.84 -4.90
CA PHE A 63 0.63 7.96 -4.26
C PHE A 63 0.56 8.70 -2.91
N GLY A 64 -0.24 9.76 -2.81
CA GLY A 64 -0.42 10.49 -1.55
C GLY A 64 -1.04 9.63 -0.46
N ALA A 65 -2.10 8.88 -0.77
CA ALA A 65 -2.74 7.96 0.16
C ALA A 65 -1.78 6.84 0.59
N TYR A 66 -1.04 6.26 -0.36
CA TYR A 66 0.02 5.28 -0.09
C TYR A 66 1.04 5.81 0.92
N ILE A 67 1.61 7.00 0.67
CA ILE A 67 2.66 7.57 1.51
C ILE A 67 2.18 7.80 2.93
N LEU A 68 1.00 8.41 3.08
CA LEU A 68 0.44 8.74 4.39
C LEU A 68 0.04 7.48 5.16
N THR A 69 -0.67 6.57 4.52
CA THR A 69 -1.12 5.35 5.19
C THR A 69 0.06 4.49 5.61
N ILE A 70 1.06 4.24 4.73
CA ILE A 70 2.23 3.44 5.11
C ILE A 70 3.01 4.07 6.27
N ALA A 71 3.11 5.40 6.34
CA ALA A 71 3.73 6.06 7.49
C ALA A 71 2.99 5.74 8.80
N ILE A 72 1.65 5.83 8.78
CA ILE A 72 0.80 5.53 9.94
C ILE A 72 0.94 4.05 10.32
N LEU A 73 0.79 3.14 9.35
CA LEU A 73 0.89 1.70 9.57
C LEU A 73 2.24 1.31 10.18
N HIS A 74 3.35 1.80 9.60
CA HIS A 74 4.71 1.54 10.07
C HIS A 74 4.89 2.00 11.52
N ILE A 75 4.48 3.23 11.83
CA ILE A 75 4.64 3.78 13.19
C ILE A 75 3.85 2.96 14.21
N PHE A 76 2.59 2.64 13.91
CA PHE A 76 1.72 2.00 14.89
C PHE A 76 1.96 0.50 15.05
N ASN A 77 2.33 -0.24 14.00
CA ASN A 77 2.65 -1.66 14.16
C ASN A 77 3.99 -1.90 14.86
N ASN A 78 4.92 -0.95 14.71
CA ASN A 78 6.27 -1.03 15.24
C ASN A 78 6.43 -0.17 16.51
N LEU A 79 5.35 0.04 17.26
CA LEU A 79 5.46 0.48 18.65
C LEU A 79 5.97 -0.70 19.47
N GLU A 80 7.18 -0.57 19.98
CA GLU A 80 7.86 -1.66 20.68
C GLU A 80 8.82 -1.12 21.74
N MET A 81 9.03 -1.91 22.79
CA MET A 81 9.92 -1.60 23.90
C MET A 81 11.30 -2.21 23.64
N PRO A 82 12.35 -1.38 23.46
CA PRO A 82 13.71 -1.89 23.27
C PRO A 82 14.21 -2.64 24.50
N ALA A 83 14.64 -3.88 24.31
CA ALA A 83 15.36 -4.68 25.31
C ALA A 83 16.88 -4.62 25.11
N SER A 84 17.34 -4.46 23.86
CA SER A 84 18.74 -4.18 23.48
C SER A 84 18.78 -3.45 22.14
N ILE A 85 19.97 -3.14 21.60
CA ILE A 85 20.10 -2.49 20.29
C ILE A 85 19.43 -3.32 19.17
N TRP A 86 19.52 -4.64 19.25
CA TRP A 86 18.99 -5.56 18.22
C TRP A 86 17.85 -6.44 18.76
N LYS A 87 17.15 -5.97 19.80
CA LYS A 87 16.00 -6.68 20.35
C LYS A 87 14.97 -5.74 20.95
N SER A 88 13.72 -5.96 20.60
CA SER A 88 12.53 -5.30 21.13
C SER A 88 11.44 -6.33 21.48
N TYR A 89 10.40 -5.84 22.17
CA TYR A 89 9.13 -6.54 22.34
C TYR A 89 7.98 -5.63 21.93
N SER A 90 7.01 -6.16 21.18
CA SER A 90 5.80 -5.42 20.75
C SER A 90 5.13 -4.73 21.94
N ALA A 91 4.61 -3.52 21.72
CA ALA A 91 3.77 -2.83 22.70
C ALA A 91 2.41 -3.51 22.89
N TYR A 92 2.06 -4.45 22.01
CA TYR A 92 0.82 -5.22 22.04
C TYR A 92 1.10 -6.69 22.37
N ALA A 93 0.06 -7.42 22.79
CA ALA A 93 0.13 -8.87 22.98
C ALA A 93 -1.17 -9.56 22.52
N GLY A 94 -1.09 -10.87 22.30
CA GLY A 94 -2.26 -11.73 22.04
C GLY A 94 -3.11 -11.26 20.86
N VAL A 95 -4.44 -11.22 21.07
CA VAL A 95 -5.40 -10.89 20.01
C VAL A 95 -5.30 -9.44 19.53
N GLN A 96 -4.86 -8.52 20.41
CA GLN A 96 -4.62 -7.13 20.04
C GLN A 96 -3.40 -7.02 19.13
N ASP A 97 -2.31 -7.72 19.45
CA ASP A 97 -1.12 -7.73 18.60
C ASP A 97 -1.41 -8.37 17.24
N ALA A 98 -2.18 -9.47 17.22
CA ALA A 98 -2.63 -10.08 15.98
C ALA A 98 -3.45 -9.11 15.12
N MET A 99 -4.38 -8.37 15.73
CA MET A 99 -5.19 -7.40 14.99
C MET A 99 -4.35 -6.23 14.46
N VAL A 100 -3.49 -5.63 15.28
CA VAL A 100 -2.59 -4.55 14.80
C VAL A 100 -1.67 -5.07 13.69
N GLN A 101 -1.14 -6.29 13.86
CA GLN A 101 -0.28 -6.95 12.89
C GLN A 101 -0.97 -7.15 11.53
N TRP A 102 -2.23 -7.61 11.51
CA TRP A 102 -2.92 -7.85 10.24
C TRP A 102 -3.65 -6.64 9.69
N TRP A 103 -4.00 -5.67 10.53
CA TRP A 103 -4.31 -4.33 10.09
C TRP A 103 -3.12 -3.72 9.35
N TYR A 104 -1.91 -3.85 9.89
CA TYR A 104 -0.67 -3.49 9.21
C TYR A 104 -0.43 -4.31 7.94
N GLY A 105 -0.32 -5.63 8.05
CA GLY A 105 0.11 -6.51 6.95
C GLY A 105 -0.82 -6.45 5.75
N HIS A 106 -2.15 -6.45 5.99
CA HIS A 106 -3.10 -6.30 4.89
C HIS A 106 -3.00 -4.94 4.22
N ASN A 107 -2.93 -3.85 5.00
CA ASN A 107 -2.82 -2.52 4.44
C ASN A 107 -1.41 -2.20 3.90
N ALA A 108 -0.38 -2.96 4.27
CA ALA A 108 0.92 -2.91 3.61
C ALA A 108 0.76 -3.38 2.16
N VAL A 109 0.14 -4.54 1.93
CA VAL A 109 -0.21 -4.97 0.55
C VAL A 109 -1.20 -3.99 -0.10
N GLY A 110 -2.19 -3.53 0.64
CA GLY A 110 -3.22 -2.62 0.13
C GLY A 110 -2.71 -1.26 -0.31
N PHE A 111 -1.81 -0.65 0.45
CA PHE A 111 -1.33 0.69 0.13
C PHE A 111 0.02 0.67 -0.57
N PHE A 112 0.95 -0.17 -0.13
CA PHE A 112 2.27 -0.29 -0.75
C PHE A 112 2.18 -1.01 -2.10
N LEU A 113 1.49 -2.15 -2.18
CA LEU A 113 1.48 -2.98 -3.39
C LEU A 113 0.25 -2.76 -4.29
N THR A 114 -0.86 -2.24 -3.77
CA THR A 114 -2.04 -1.92 -4.60
C THR A 114 -2.14 -0.43 -4.88
N THR A 115 -2.31 0.41 -3.86
CA THR A 115 -2.51 1.87 -4.06
C THR A 115 -1.32 2.52 -4.78
N SER A 116 -0.07 2.23 -4.40
CA SER A 116 1.09 2.82 -5.10
C SER A 116 1.18 2.37 -6.56
N PHE A 117 0.88 1.10 -6.84
CA PHE A 117 0.89 0.53 -8.20
C PHE A 117 -0.29 1.02 -9.03
N LEU A 118 -1.46 1.29 -8.43
CA LEU A 118 -2.53 2.03 -9.09
C LEU A 118 -2.09 3.45 -9.44
N GLY A 119 -1.32 4.11 -8.57
CA GLY A 119 -0.66 5.37 -8.86
C GLY A 119 0.21 5.28 -10.13
N MET A 120 1.04 4.24 -10.24
CA MET A 120 1.84 3.96 -11.44
C MET A 120 0.96 3.70 -12.66
N MET A 121 -0.04 2.81 -12.55
CA MET A 121 -0.98 2.46 -13.60
C MET A 121 -1.65 3.71 -14.18
N TYR A 122 -2.16 4.60 -13.32
CA TYR A 122 -2.81 5.85 -13.72
C TYR A 122 -1.90 6.78 -14.52
N TYR A 123 -0.58 6.72 -14.33
CA TYR A 123 0.36 7.50 -15.12
C TYR A 123 0.78 6.76 -16.39
N PHE A 124 1.26 5.52 -16.24
CA PHE A 124 1.94 4.79 -17.32
C PHE A 124 0.98 4.22 -18.37
N ILE A 125 -0.22 3.73 -18.00
CA ILE A 125 -1.15 3.19 -19.01
C ILE A 125 -1.61 4.28 -19.99
N PRO A 126 -2.18 5.42 -19.54
CA PRO A 126 -2.60 6.47 -20.48
C PRO A 126 -1.43 7.02 -21.28
N LYS A 127 -0.24 7.12 -20.65
CA LYS A 127 0.97 7.66 -21.29
C LYS A 127 1.49 6.74 -22.39
N GLN A 128 1.58 5.44 -22.14
CA GLN A 128 2.09 4.45 -23.10
C GLN A 128 1.06 4.14 -24.19
N ALA A 129 -0.22 4.05 -23.82
CA ALA A 129 -1.30 3.85 -24.79
C ALA A 129 -1.56 5.09 -25.66
N GLU A 130 -1.13 6.28 -25.21
CA GLU A 130 -1.47 7.59 -25.79
C GLU A 130 -3.00 7.78 -25.89
N ARG A 131 -3.69 7.42 -24.80
CA ARG A 131 -5.14 7.48 -24.70
C ARG A 131 -5.55 8.29 -23.47
N PRO A 132 -6.65 9.04 -23.53
CA PRO A 132 -7.23 9.62 -22.32
C PRO A 132 -7.68 8.50 -21.38
N ILE A 133 -7.61 8.75 -20.07
CA ILE A 133 -8.16 7.82 -19.07
C ILE A 133 -9.65 7.59 -19.36
N TYR A 134 -10.09 6.34 -19.24
CA TYR A 134 -11.45 5.94 -19.60
C TYR A 134 -12.54 6.69 -18.81
N SER A 135 -12.50 6.66 -17.47
CA SER A 135 -13.55 7.25 -16.64
C SER A 135 -13.00 7.98 -15.42
N TYR A 136 -13.11 9.31 -15.43
CA TYR A 136 -12.78 10.15 -14.27
C TYR A 136 -13.73 9.91 -13.09
N ARG A 137 -15.03 9.67 -13.35
CA ARG A 137 -15.99 9.36 -12.28
C ARG A 137 -15.64 8.04 -11.58
N LEU A 138 -15.26 7.03 -12.36
CA LEU A 138 -14.77 5.77 -11.80
C LEU A 138 -13.51 6.00 -10.98
N SER A 139 -12.60 6.87 -11.46
CA SER A 139 -11.40 7.29 -10.74
C SER A 139 -11.69 7.86 -9.35
N ILE A 140 -12.77 8.63 -9.19
CA ILE A 140 -13.20 9.17 -7.89
C ILE A 140 -13.78 8.05 -7.01
N VAL A 141 -14.76 7.31 -7.53
CA VAL A 141 -15.50 6.31 -6.75
C VAL A 141 -14.56 5.22 -6.26
N HIS A 142 -13.77 4.65 -7.17
CA HIS A 142 -12.88 3.56 -6.80
C HIS A 142 -11.74 4.05 -5.89
N PHE A 143 -11.22 5.28 -6.05
CA PHE A 143 -10.22 5.82 -5.13
C PHE A 143 -10.76 5.90 -3.70
N TRP A 144 -11.89 6.56 -3.49
CA TRP A 144 -12.42 6.76 -2.13
C TRP A 144 -12.90 5.47 -1.51
N ALA A 145 -13.65 4.66 -2.27
CA ALA A 145 -14.13 3.38 -1.78
C ALA A 145 -12.97 2.44 -1.46
N LEU A 146 -11.95 2.33 -2.31
CA LEU A 146 -10.78 1.48 -2.07
C LEU A 146 -10.06 1.89 -0.79
N ASN A 147 -9.64 3.16 -0.68
CA ASN A 147 -8.85 3.61 0.47
C ASN A 147 -9.63 3.52 1.80
N PHE A 148 -10.95 3.69 1.76
CA PHE A 148 -11.78 3.52 2.95
C PHE A 148 -11.94 2.04 3.33
N THR A 149 -12.31 1.17 2.38
CA THR A 149 -12.66 -0.22 2.69
C THR A 149 -11.43 -1.08 2.99
N TYR A 150 -10.28 -0.81 2.37
CA TYR A 150 -9.04 -1.56 2.62
C TYR A 150 -8.65 -1.56 4.10
N MET A 151 -8.89 -0.44 4.79
CA MET A 151 -8.53 -0.26 6.19
C MET A 151 -9.23 -1.26 7.14
N TRP A 152 -10.34 -1.83 6.70
CA TRP A 152 -11.16 -2.76 7.49
C TRP A 152 -10.86 -4.23 7.21
N ALA A 153 -10.10 -4.56 6.17
CA ALA A 153 -9.98 -5.93 5.70
C ALA A 153 -8.92 -6.76 6.48
N GLY A 154 -8.15 -6.15 7.38
CA GLY A 154 -7.16 -6.85 8.23
C GLY A 154 -7.65 -8.15 8.90
N PRO A 155 -8.82 -8.18 9.55
CA PRO A 155 -9.31 -9.39 10.24
C PRO A 155 -9.60 -10.59 9.33
N HIS A 156 -9.58 -10.46 7.99
CA HIS A 156 -9.73 -11.61 7.09
C HIS A 156 -8.55 -12.61 7.18
N HIS A 157 -7.41 -12.21 7.77
CA HIS A 157 -6.28 -13.07 8.08
C HIS A 157 -6.49 -13.88 9.36
N LEU A 158 -7.49 -13.51 10.15
CA LEU A 158 -7.71 -13.98 11.52
C LEU A 158 -9.05 -14.70 11.67
N GLN A 159 -9.56 -15.29 10.60
CA GLN A 159 -10.80 -16.05 10.61
C GLN A 159 -10.64 -17.34 11.40
N HIS A 160 -11.63 -17.63 12.25
CA HIS A 160 -11.65 -18.79 13.16
C HIS A 160 -10.43 -18.85 14.09
N THR A 161 -9.92 -17.69 14.50
CA THR A 161 -8.86 -17.56 15.51
C THR A 161 -9.45 -17.13 16.86
N SER A 162 -8.58 -16.80 17.82
CA SER A 162 -8.97 -16.21 19.11
C SER A 162 -9.46 -14.75 19.00
N LEU A 163 -9.35 -14.12 17.83
CA LEU A 163 -9.87 -12.77 17.60
C LEU A 163 -11.41 -12.77 17.72
N PRO A 164 -12.05 -11.77 18.36
CA PRO A 164 -13.50 -11.77 18.55
C PRO A 164 -14.31 -11.86 17.24
N ASP A 165 -15.36 -12.69 17.21
CA ASP A 165 -16.16 -12.97 16.00
C ASP A 165 -16.69 -11.72 15.28
N TRP A 166 -17.04 -10.67 16.03
CA TRP A 166 -17.53 -9.42 15.44
C TRP A 166 -16.46 -8.73 14.58
N THR A 167 -15.20 -8.77 14.99
CA THR A 167 -14.09 -8.20 14.20
C THR A 167 -13.82 -9.04 12.95
N GLN A 168 -13.89 -10.37 13.07
CA GLN A 168 -13.73 -11.28 11.95
C GLN A 168 -14.82 -11.03 10.89
N SER A 169 -16.06 -10.86 11.35
CA SER A 169 -17.22 -10.58 10.50
C SER A 169 -17.09 -9.24 9.78
N LEU A 170 -16.61 -8.20 10.47
CA LEU A 170 -16.31 -6.91 9.83
C LEU A 170 -15.24 -7.07 8.74
N GLY A 171 -14.14 -7.76 9.03
CA GLY A 171 -13.09 -8.03 8.06
C GLY A 171 -13.61 -8.77 6.83
N MET A 172 -14.43 -9.81 7.02
CA MET A 172 -15.07 -10.55 5.94
C MET A 172 -15.96 -9.64 5.08
N VAL A 173 -16.90 -8.91 5.69
CA VAL A 173 -17.86 -8.06 4.97
C VAL A 173 -17.14 -6.99 4.17
N PHE A 174 -16.18 -6.28 4.77
CA PHE A 174 -15.43 -5.24 4.06
C PHE A 174 -14.51 -5.80 2.98
N SER A 175 -13.97 -7.01 3.15
CA SER A 175 -13.20 -7.69 2.10
C SER A 175 -14.07 -8.05 0.89
N LEU A 176 -15.33 -8.45 1.11
CA LEU A 176 -16.28 -8.68 0.02
C LEU A 176 -16.64 -7.38 -0.70
N ILE A 177 -16.89 -6.30 0.05
CA ILE A 177 -17.15 -4.98 -0.53
C ILE A 177 -15.94 -4.48 -1.33
N LEU A 178 -14.72 -4.74 -0.84
CA LEU A 178 -13.45 -4.31 -1.43
C LEU A 178 -13.24 -4.82 -2.86
N LEU A 179 -13.92 -5.89 -3.28
CA LEU A 179 -13.88 -6.40 -4.65
C LEU A 179 -14.27 -5.32 -5.67
N ALA A 180 -15.36 -4.59 -5.42
CA ALA A 180 -15.89 -3.61 -6.36
C ALA A 180 -14.91 -2.43 -6.65
N PRO A 181 -14.38 -1.70 -5.64
CA PRO A 181 -13.43 -0.64 -5.92
C PRO A 181 -12.08 -1.15 -6.42
N SER A 182 -11.66 -2.36 -6.06
CA SER A 182 -10.45 -2.98 -6.59
C SER A 182 -10.56 -3.20 -8.10
N TRP A 183 -11.66 -3.82 -8.55
CA TRP A 183 -11.94 -3.99 -9.99
C TRP A 183 -12.16 -2.66 -10.71
N GLY A 184 -12.64 -1.62 -10.01
CA GLY A 184 -12.71 -0.27 -10.57
C GLY A 184 -11.37 0.24 -11.09
N GLY A 185 -10.25 -0.12 -10.45
CA GLY A 185 -8.90 0.21 -10.92
C GLY A 185 -8.56 -0.51 -12.23
N MET A 186 -8.71 -1.84 -12.23
CA MET A 186 -8.49 -2.69 -13.41
C MET A 186 -9.34 -2.25 -14.60
N ILE A 187 -10.65 -2.03 -14.39
CA ILE A 187 -11.57 -1.58 -15.45
C ILE A 187 -11.11 -0.24 -16.02
N ASN A 188 -10.73 0.72 -15.17
CA ASN A 188 -10.30 2.02 -15.66
C ASN A 188 -8.96 1.94 -16.44
N GLY A 189 -8.04 1.08 -16.02
CA GLY A 189 -6.80 0.79 -16.73
C GLY A 189 -7.05 0.11 -18.08
N ILE A 190 -7.73 -1.04 -18.10
CA ILE A 190 -8.00 -1.82 -19.31
C ILE A 190 -8.84 -1.04 -20.31
N MET A 191 -9.92 -0.40 -19.87
CA MET A 191 -10.81 0.33 -20.78
C MET A 191 -10.14 1.57 -21.38
N THR A 192 -9.06 2.09 -20.76
CA THR A 192 -8.23 3.15 -21.35
C THR A 192 -7.54 2.69 -22.63
N LEU A 193 -7.28 1.39 -22.80
CA LEU A 193 -6.77 0.82 -24.05
C LEU A 193 -7.83 0.60 -25.13
N SER A 194 -9.10 0.93 -24.90
CA SER A 194 -10.16 0.73 -25.89
C SER A 194 -9.81 1.41 -27.22
N GLY A 195 -9.72 0.61 -28.28
CA GLY A 195 -9.28 1.03 -29.62
C GLY A 195 -7.76 1.20 -29.79
N ALA A 196 -6.94 0.84 -28.81
CA ALA A 196 -5.48 0.76 -28.87
C ALA A 196 -4.94 -0.68 -28.69
N TRP A 197 -5.83 -1.69 -28.61
CA TRP A 197 -5.46 -3.10 -28.45
C TRP A 197 -4.46 -3.64 -29.49
N HIS A 198 -4.45 -3.08 -30.70
CA HIS A 198 -3.46 -3.45 -31.72
C HIS A 198 -2.01 -3.15 -31.28
N LYS A 199 -1.80 -2.14 -30.43
CA LYS A 199 -0.48 -1.82 -29.85
C LYS A 199 0.06 -2.96 -28.99
N LEU A 200 -0.80 -3.82 -28.44
CA LEU A 200 -0.33 -5.01 -27.71
C LEU A 200 0.42 -6.00 -28.58
N ARG A 201 0.41 -5.90 -29.91
CA ARG A 201 1.22 -6.78 -30.76
C ARG A 201 2.66 -6.29 -30.89
N SER A 202 2.85 -4.97 -30.87
CA SER A 202 4.12 -4.30 -31.17
C SER A 202 4.81 -3.69 -29.96
N ASP A 203 4.08 -3.32 -28.91
CA ASP A 203 4.60 -2.66 -27.72
C ASP A 203 4.64 -3.63 -26.52
N PRO A 204 5.83 -4.14 -26.15
CA PRO A 204 5.96 -5.05 -25.01
C PRO A 204 5.77 -4.33 -23.67
N ILE A 205 6.03 -3.03 -23.56
CA ILE A 205 5.80 -2.27 -22.32
C ILE A 205 4.30 -2.25 -22.04
N LEU A 206 3.50 -1.97 -23.07
CA LEU A 206 2.06 -1.98 -22.94
C LEU A 206 1.51 -3.40 -22.66
N LYS A 207 2.14 -4.47 -23.16
CA LYS A 207 1.82 -5.85 -22.75
C LYS A 207 2.02 -6.05 -21.25
N PHE A 208 3.17 -5.64 -20.71
CA PHE A 208 3.43 -5.75 -19.27
C PHE A 208 2.38 -5.00 -18.45
N LEU A 209 2.03 -3.77 -18.85
CA LEU A 209 1.06 -2.94 -18.14
C LEU A 209 -0.39 -3.47 -18.18
N VAL A 210 -0.75 -4.28 -19.19
CA VAL A 210 -2.12 -4.84 -19.33
C VAL A 210 -2.24 -6.23 -18.72
N VAL A 211 -1.16 -7.00 -18.72
CA VAL A 211 -1.13 -8.32 -18.09
C VAL A 211 -1.01 -8.22 -16.57
N ALA A 212 -0.29 -7.19 -16.07
CA ALA A 212 -0.24 -6.84 -14.66
C ALA A 212 -1.59 -6.33 -14.14
#